data_AF-A0A838GQW8-F1
#
_entry.id   AF-A0A838GQW8-F1
#
_cell.length_a   1.000
_cell.length_b   1.000
_cell.length_c   1.000
_cell.angle_alpha   90.00
_cell.angle_beta   90.00
_cell.angle_gamma   90.00
#
_symmetry.space_group_name_H-M   'P 1'
#
loop_
_entity.id
_entity.type
_entity.pdbx_description
1 polymer ?
#
loop_
_entity_poly.entity_id
_entity_poly.type
_entity_poly.pdbx_seq_one_letter_code
_entity_poly.pdbx_strand_id
1 'polypeptide(L)' 'PVAWFTGEYGRLRDVVEAPDGTLWLVTNNTDGRGDPRDGDDRILQVQRVPG' A
#
# COMPACT_ATOMS: atom_id res chain seq x y z
N PRO A 1 -19.15 -0.41 0.00
CA PRO A 1 -17.68 -0.36 -0.14
C PRO A 1 -17.07 -1.46 0.76
N VAL A 2 -15.96 -2.07 0.35
CA VAL A 2 -15.24 -3.10 1.12
C VAL A 2 -13.86 -2.55 1.46
N ALA A 3 -13.44 -2.69 2.72
CA ALA A 3 -12.10 -2.32 3.14
C ALA A 3 -11.11 -3.43 2.77
N TRP A 4 -9.95 -3.05 2.22
CA TRP A 4 -8.87 -3.94 1.86
C TRP A 4 -7.62 -3.62 2.68
N PHE A 5 -6.76 -4.62 2.92
CA PHE A 5 -5.44 -4.47 3.57
C PHE A 5 -5.45 -3.78 4.93
N THR A 6 -6.56 -3.86 5.67
CA THR A 6 -6.71 -3.14 6.94
C THR A 6 -5.67 -3.62 7.95
N GLY A 7 -4.72 -2.75 8.28
CA GLY A 7 -3.63 -3.03 9.23
C GLY A 7 -2.50 -3.90 8.68
N GLU A 8 -2.65 -4.51 7.50
CA GLU A 8 -1.73 -5.51 6.96
C GLU A 8 -0.33 -4.95 6.68
N TYR A 9 -0.27 -3.79 6.02
CA TYR A 9 1.00 -3.14 5.63
C TYR A 9 1.37 -1.95 6.52
N GLY A 10 0.59 -1.67 7.57
CA GLY A 10 0.75 -0.47 8.37
C GLY A 10 0.33 0.80 7.62
N ARG A 11 1.19 1.82 7.63
CA ARG A 11 0.90 3.14 7.06
C ARG A 11 1.10 3.13 5.55
N LEU A 12 0.04 3.43 4.82
CA LEU A 12 0.08 3.72 3.38
C LEU A 12 0.24 5.23 3.19
N ARG A 13 1.13 5.66 2.28
CA ARG A 13 1.44 7.08 2.05
C ARG A 13 0.86 7.62 0.75
N ASP A 14 0.94 6.85 -0.32
CA ASP A 14 0.48 7.27 -1.64
C ASP A 14 0.01 6.08 -2.48
N VAL A 15 -0.78 6.38 -3.51
CA VAL A 15 -1.29 5.42 -4.51
C VAL A 15 -1.32 6.06 -5.89
N VAL A 16 -0.84 5.32 -6.90
CA VAL A 16 -0.87 5.74 -8.30
C VAL A 16 -1.43 4.62 -9.16
N GLU A 17 -2.33 4.95 -10.08
CA GLU A 17 -2.82 4.03 -11.10
C GLU A 17 -1.87 4.02 -12.30
N ALA A 18 -1.41 2.84 -12.70
CA ALA A 18 -0.63 2.63 -13.92
C ALA A 18 -1.55 2.58 -15.15
N PRO A 19 -1.00 2.79 -16.37
CA PRO A 19 -1.81 2.76 -17.60
C PRO A 19 -2.55 1.44 -17.86
N ASP A 20 -2.10 0.33 -17.26
CA ASP A 20 -2.75 -0.99 -17.36
C ASP A 20 -3.86 -1.21 -16.32
N GLY A 21 -4.19 -0.20 -15.49
CA GLY A 21 -5.20 -0.26 -14.44
C GLY A 21 -4.70 -0.85 -13.12
N THR A 22 -3.43 -1.22 -13.04
CA THR A 22 -2.80 -1.66 -11.78
C THR A 22 -2.63 -0.48 -10.83
N LEU A 23 -2.86 -0.71 -9.52
CA LEU A 23 -2.54 0.27 -8.49
C LEU A 23 -1.16 -0.02 -7.88
N TRP A 24 -0.32 1.01 -7.83
CA TRP A 24 0.95 1.01 -7.12
C TRP A 24 0.83 1.80 -5.83
N LEU A 25 1.23 1.20 -4.71
CA LEU A 25 1.15 1.81 -3.38
C LEU A 25 2.53 1.83 -2.73
N VAL A 26 2.77 2.80 -1.85
CA VAL A 26 4.00 2.87 -1.05
C VAL A 26 3.68 2.90 0.45
N THR A 27 4.35 2.06 1.23
CA THR A 27 4.30 2.11 2.70
C THR A 27 5.25 3.19 3.23
N ASN A 28 5.00 3.65 4.45
CA ASN A 28 5.85 4.67 5.08
C ASN A 28 5.94 4.43 6.59
N ASN A 29 6.27 3.21 6.99
CA ASN A 29 6.37 2.81 8.39
C ASN A 29 7.65 3.36 9.03
N THR A 30 8.68 3.69 8.24
CA THR A 30 10.00 4.15 8.73
C THR A 30 10.08 5.67 8.96
N ASP A 31 8.97 6.42 8.87
CA ASP A 31 8.94 7.89 9.01
C ASP A 31 8.96 8.42 10.46
N GLY A 32 9.18 7.52 11.43
CA GLY A 32 9.17 7.84 12.85
C GLY A 32 7.78 7.91 13.50
N ARG A 33 6.71 7.61 12.75
CA ARG A 33 5.32 7.55 13.26
C ARG A 33 4.69 6.17 13.13
N GLY A 34 5.38 5.23 12.50
CA GLY A 34 4.95 3.83 12.35
C GLY A 34 5.58 2.90 13.38
N ASP A 35 5.28 1.61 13.21
CA ASP A 35 5.93 0.48 13.87
C ASP A 35 6.65 -0.33 12.77
N PRO A 36 7.92 0.01 12.45
CA PRO A 36 8.65 -0.59 11.34
C PRO A 36 8.81 -2.10 11.52
N ARG A 37 8.60 -2.85 10.43
CA ARG A 37 8.89 -4.29 10.38
C ARG A 37 10.06 -4.56 9.45
N ASP A 38 10.66 -5.74 9.60
CA ASP A 38 11.68 -6.19 8.67
C ASP A 38 11.14 -6.17 7.22
N GLY A 39 11.89 -5.51 6.34
CA GLY A 39 11.52 -5.31 4.95
C GLY A 39 10.59 -4.13 4.68
N ASP A 40 10.35 -3.24 5.65
CA ASP A 40 9.78 -1.92 5.37
C ASP A 40 10.87 -0.94 4.88
N ASP A 41 10.57 0.02 4.03
CA ASP A 41 9.28 0.27 3.36
C ASP A 41 9.11 -0.53 2.05
N ARG A 42 7.86 -0.72 1.63
CA ARG A 42 7.48 -1.55 0.49
C ARG A 42 6.79 -0.74 -0.60
N ILE A 43 7.04 -1.12 -1.85
CA ILE A 43 6.21 -0.77 -2.99
C ILE A 43 5.33 -1.99 -3.30
N LEU A 44 4.01 -1.79 -3.32
CA LEU A 44 3.02 -2.85 -3.52
C LEU A 44 2.34 -2.67 -4.88
N GLN A 45 2.04 -3.78 -5.54
CA GLN A 45 1.27 -3.81 -6.78
C GLN A 45 -0.06 -4.53 -6.52
N VAL A 46 -1.18 -3.88 -6.81
CA VAL A 46 -2.52 -4.43 -6.58
C VAL A 46 -3.32 -4.35 -7.87
N GLN A 47 -3.86 -5.49 -8.30
CA GLN A 47 -4.79 -5.53 -9.41
C GLN A 47 -6.19 -5.11 -8.96
N ARG A 48 -6.79 -4.15 -9.66
CA ARG A 48 -8.18 -3.77 -9.43
C ARG A 48 -9.09 -4.81 -10.05
N VAL A 49 -9.83 -5.54 -9.22
CA VAL A 49 -10.89 -6.43 -9.73
C VAL A 49 -12.09 -5.54 -10.09
N PRO A 50 -12.70 -5.69 -11.29
CA PRO A 50 -13.95 -5.00 -11.59
C PRO A 50 -15.02 -5.35 -10.55
N GLY A 51 -15.79 -4.34 -10.15
CA GLY A 51 -16.93 -4.48 -9.24
C GLY A 51 -18.23 -4.76 -9.97
#